data_AF-A0A8H4UM31-F1
#
_entry.id   AF-A0A8H4UM31-F1
#
_cell.length_a   1.000
_cell.length_b   1.000
_cell.length_c   1.000
_cell.angle_alpha   90.00
_cell.angle_beta   90.00
_cell.angle_gamma   90.00
#
_symmetry.space_group_name_H-M   'P 1'
#
loop_
_entity.id
_entity.type
_entity.pdbx_description
1 polymer ?
#
loop_
_entity_poly.entity_id
_entity_poly.type
_entity_poly.pdbx_seq_one_letter_code
_entity_poly.pdbx_strand_id
1 'polypeptide(L)'
;MWYDISSNSKIRRLEIFNLLPKVSSSWLVPEWSEFLGRLEHLSIYSYGGDNGAGWCTNTLPGFETFFNKLPDTLFAHIKNLTFLKFVAHHDGLLEIAALQLSSENMPSLRVLHWENMTISPVLIKFLNRYTKTFEDFYIRHCISLCAVLEDTDTPTGADLWKALGETNSRLVRVRYQYEDPPPPIDLFDWPAYGVEASAMSEERLARLDKTIEDDKSLIIWPHTDLNEKYGNALFLEKGDDNRKYQLLLKEVQKRREEGKGVYGDTEMDD
;
A
#
# COMPACT_ATOMS: atom_id res chain seq x y z
N MET A 1 18.92 24.78 3.80
CA MET A 1 17.87 23.86 4.26
C MET A 1 18.30 22.40 4.24
N TRP A 2 18.45 21.73 3.08
CA TRP A 2 18.86 20.31 3.05
C TRP A 2 20.22 20.05 3.72
N TYR A 3 21.20 20.94 3.50
CA TYR A 3 22.51 20.90 4.15
C TYR A 3 22.44 21.02 5.69
N ASP A 4 21.58 21.92 6.18
CA ASP A 4 21.41 22.15 7.62
C ASP A 4 20.73 20.95 8.29
N ILE A 5 19.81 20.30 7.58
CA ILE A 5 19.16 19.06 8.03
C ILE A 5 20.16 17.91 8.02
N SER A 6 20.93 17.73 6.94
CA SER A 6 21.85 16.60 6.79
C SER A 6 23.03 16.65 7.76
N SER A 7 23.48 17.85 8.14
CA SER A 7 24.56 18.05 9.11
C SER A 7 24.14 17.79 10.55
N ASN A 8 22.84 17.77 10.86
CA ASN A 8 22.36 17.45 12.20
C ASN A 8 22.36 15.93 12.44
N SER A 9 23.40 15.44 13.11
CA SER A 9 23.61 14.02 13.41
C SER A 9 22.60 13.42 14.39
N LYS A 10 21.74 14.21 15.04
CA LYS A 10 20.71 13.73 15.98
C LYS A 10 19.39 13.38 15.30
N ILE A 11 19.17 13.82 14.06
CA ILE A 11 17.93 13.53 13.34
C ILE A 11 17.89 12.05 12.96
N ARG A 12 16.81 11.37 13.33
CA ARG A 12 16.51 9.96 13.01
C ARG A 12 15.17 9.78 12.30
N ARG A 13 14.36 10.84 12.23
CA ARG A 13 13.05 10.86 11.59
C ARG A 13 13.03 11.94 10.52
N LEU A 14 12.56 11.59 9.34
CA LEU A 14 12.29 12.52 8.24
C LEU A 14 10.86 12.35 7.76
N GLU A 15 10.17 13.47 7.57
CA GLU A 15 8.86 13.52 6.93
C GLU A 15 8.94 14.47 5.74
N ILE A 16 8.58 13.97 4.56
CA ILE A 16 8.59 14.73 3.32
C ILE A 16 7.15 14.89 2.87
N PHE A 17 6.63 16.11 3.02
CA PHE A 17 5.29 16.46 2.57
C PHE A 17 5.32 16.98 1.13
N ASN A 18 4.30 16.64 0.35
CA ASN A 18 4.14 17.09 -1.03
C ASN A 18 5.41 16.86 -1.87
N LEU A 19 5.95 15.65 -1.82
CA LEU A 19 7.15 15.29 -2.57
C LEU A 19 6.89 15.47 -4.06
N LEU A 20 7.42 16.57 -4.61
CA LEU A 20 7.38 16.86 -6.03
C LEU A 20 8.29 15.88 -6.79
N PRO A 21 7.88 15.41 -7.98
CA PRO A 21 8.64 14.45 -8.78
C PRO A 21 9.85 15.12 -9.46
N LYS A 22 10.77 15.66 -8.65
CA LYS A 22 11.96 16.36 -9.10
C LYS A 22 13.13 15.99 -8.21
N VAL A 23 14.12 15.35 -8.82
CA VAL A 23 15.39 15.07 -8.14
C VAL A 23 16.12 16.39 -7.89
N SER A 24 16.56 16.60 -6.65
CA SER A 24 17.44 17.70 -6.30
C SER A 24 18.90 17.28 -6.44
N SER A 25 19.76 18.15 -6.98
CA SER A 25 21.21 17.91 -6.99
C SER A 25 21.78 17.73 -5.58
N SER A 26 21.13 18.32 -4.58
CA SER A 26 21.49 18.14 -3.16
C SER A 26 21.36 16.70 -2.68
N TRP A 27 20.64 15.82 -3.39
CA TRP A 27 20.52 14.42 -3.02
C TRP A 27 21.74 13.58 -3.38
N LEU A 28 22.63 14.13 -4.20
CA LEU A 28 23.84 13.45 -4.67
C LEU A 28 25.07 13.81 -3.81
N VAL A 29 24.91 14.66 -2.79
CA VAL A 29 26.01 15.05 -1.92
C VAL A 29 26.22 14.00 -0.82
N PRO A 30 27.47 13.68 -0.44
CA PRO A 30 27.75 12.64 0.55
C PRO A 30 27.06 12.83 1.89
N GLU A 31 26.89 14.08 2.34
CA GLU A 31 26.25 14.44 3.60
C GLU A 31 24.78 14.01 3.61
N TRP A 32 24.11 14.09 2.45
CA TRP A 32 22.73 13.63 2.30
C TRP A 32 22.65 12.12 2.39
N SER A 33 23.54 11.40 1.70
CA SER A 33 23.62 9.94 1.79
C SER A 33 23.87 9.46 3.22
N GLU A 34 24.79 10.11 3.93
CA GLU A 34 25.08 9.78 5.33
C GLU A 34 23.88 10.07 6.24
N PHE A 35 23.20 11.19 6.02
CA PHE A 35 21.97 11.53 6.73
C PHE A 35 20.87 10.48 6.53
N LEU A 36 20.59 10.10 5.28
CA LEU A 36 19.62 9.06 4.97
C LEU A 36 19.98 7.70 5.59
N GLY A 37 21.27 7.36 5.61
CA GLY A 37 21.75 6.13 6.23
C GLY A 37 21.45 6.03 7.73
N ARG A 38 21.33 7.16 8.43
CA ARG A 38 21.01 7.22 9.85
C ARG A 38 19.51 7.24 10.15
N LEU A 39 18.65 7.41 9.16
CA LEU A 39 17.21 7.47 9.39
C LEU A 39 16.68 6.14 9.89
N GLU A 40 15.87 6.20 10.95
CA GLU A 40 15.11 5.08 11.50
C GLU A 40 13.64 5.16 11.06
N HIS A 41 13.15 6.38 10.79
CA HIS A 41 11.77 6.66 10.41
C HIS A 41 11.71 7.58 9.18
N LEU A 42 10.93 7.19 8.18
CA LEU A 42 10.70 7.96 6.96
C LEU A 42 9.22 7.95 6.63
N SER A 43 8.64 9.15 6.48
CA SER A 43 7.31 9.32 5.90
C SER A 43 7.40 10.13 4.62
N ILE A 44 6.82 9.63 3.54
CA ILE A 44 6.74 10.31 2.25
C ILE A 44 5.27 10.49 1.91
N TYR A 45 4.89 11.73 1.64
CA TYR A 45 3.58 12.08 1.10
C TYR A 45 3.81 12.57 -0.33
N SER A 46 3.32 11.83 -1.32
CA SER A 46 3.50 12.23 -2.71
C SER A 46 2.74 13.52 -2.98
N TYR A 47 3.26 14.31 -3.91
CA TYR A 47 2.45 15.34 -4.53
C TYR A 47 1.35 14.70 -5.39
N GLY A 48 0.22 15.38 -5.52
CA GLY A 48 -0.81 15.07 -6.50
C GLY A 48 -1.59 16.33 -6.85
N GLY A 49 -2.56 16.19 -7.74
CA GLY A 49 -3.37 17.31 -8.21
C GLY A 49 -3.91 17.09 -9.61
N ASP A 50 -4.95 17.82 -9.95
CA ASP A 50 -5.52 17.92 -11.29
C ASP A 50 -4.53 18.64 -12.23
N ASN A 51 -4.26 18.07 -13.40
CA ASN A 51 -3.38 18.69 -14.39
C ASN A 51 -4.12 19.67 -15.33
N GLY A 52 -5.43 19.88 -15.13
CA GLY A 52 -6.27 20.81 -15.89
C GLY A 52 -6.74 20.26 -17.24
N ALA A 53 -6.36 19.04 -17.61
CA ALA A 53 -6.77 18.35 -18.84
C ALA A 53 -7.69 17.16 -18.56
N GLY A 54 -8.29 17.10 -17.37
CA GLY A 54 -9.10 15.96 -16.92
C GLY A 54 -8.27 14.75 -16.48
N TRP A 55 -6.95 14.90 -16.34
CA TRP A 55 -6.04 13.87 -15.88
C TRP A 55 -5.38 14.29 -14.57
N CYS A 56 -5.01 13.33 -13.74
CA CYS A 56 -4.27 13.61 -12.51
C CYS A 56 -2.76 13.71 -12.80
N THR A 57 -2.03 14.48 -12.00
CA THR A 57 -0.57 14.72 -12.16
C THR A 57 0.28 13.45 -12.11
N ASN A 58 -0.24 12.38 -11.52
CA ASN A 58 0.37 11.04 -11.51
C ASN A 58 0.50 10.40 -12.90
N THR A 59 -0.35 10.79 -13.86
CA THR A 59 -0.32 10.27 -15.24
C THR A 59 0.75 10.93 -16.11
N LEU A 60 1.44 11.96 -15.59
CA LEU A 60 2.52 12.61 -16.32
C LEU A 60 3.73 11.65 -16.39
N PRO A 61 4.36 11.45 -17.57
CA PRO A 61 5.48 10.50 -17.70
C PRO A 61 6.66 10.76 -16.75
N GLY A 62 6.90 12.03 -16.39
CA GLY A 62 7.94 12.41 -15.44
C GLY A 62 7.64 12.00 -13.99
N PHE A 63 6.36 11.82 -13.64
CA PHE A 63 5.92 11.42 -12.32
C PHE A 63 6.29 9.97 -12.06
N GLU A 64 5.86 9.04 -12.92
CA GLU A 64 6.21 7.62 -12.81
C GLU A 64 7.73 7.40 -12.86
N THR A 65 8.40 8.06 -13.81
CA THR A 65 9.87 8.00 -13.94
C THR A 65 10.60 8.41 -12.66
N PHE A 66 10.05 9.39 -11.93
CA PHE A 66 10.65 9.85 -10.68
C PHE A 66 10.53 8.80 -9.56
N PHE A 67 9.34 8.24 -9.35
CA PHE A 67 9.13 7.24 -8.30
C PHE A 67 9.89 5.94 -8.59
N ASN A 68 10.02 5.56 -9.86
CA ASN A 68 10.87 4.44 -10.29
C ASN A 68 12.36 4.63 -10.00
N LYS A 69 12.82 5.87 -9.85
CA LYS A 69 14.22 6.20 -9.51
C LYS A 69 14.48 6.32 -8.01
N LEU A 70 13.45 6.29 -7.17
CA LEU A 70 13.64 6.40 -5.72
C LEU A 70 14.54 5.29 -5.13
N PRO A 71 14.43 4.00 -5.56
CA PRO A 71 15.37 2.95 -5.13
C PRO A 71 16.84 3.31 -5.32
N ASP A 72 17.17 3.88 -6.47
CA ASP A 72 18.55 4.18 -6.86
C ASP A 72 19.04 5.54 -6.34
N THR A 73 18.14 6.38 -5.84
CA THR A 73 18.47 7.73 -5.38
C THR A 73 18.23 7.87 -3.87
N LEU A 74 16.97 8.05 -3.47
CA LEU A 74 16.60 8.30 -2.08
C LEU A 74 16.81 7.05 -1.21
N PHE A 75 16.40 5.87 -1.67
CA PHE A 75 16.43 4.66 -0.86
C PHE A 75 17.80 3.95 -0.88
N ALA A 76 18.62 4.17 -1.90
CA ALA A 76 19.97 3.59 -2.03
C ALA A 76 20.83 3.73 -0.76
N HIS A 77 20.68 4.87 -0.10
CA HIS A 77 21.47 5.25 1.06
C HIS A 77 20.83 4.89 2.39
N ILE A 78 19.56 4.48 2.41
CA ILE A 78 18.88 4.06 3.62
C ILE A 78 19.48 2.72 4.07
N LYS A 79 19.78 2.59 5.38
CA LYS A 79 20.36 1.37 5.96
C LYS A 79 19.70 0.96 7.26
N ASN A 80 19.34 1.94 8.10
CA ASN A 80 18.84 1.70 9.45
C ASN A 80 17.31 1.91 9.60
N LEU A 81 16.59 2.05 8.49
CA LEU A 81 15.16 2.35 8.53
C LEU A 81 14.37 1.18 9.10
N THR A 82 13.57 1.47 10.12
CA THR A 82 12.67 0.51 10.78
C THR A 82 11.21 0.82 10.49
N PHE A 83 10.89 2.07 10.16
CA PHE A 83 9.54 2.54 9.86
C PHE A 83 9.52 3.28 8.52
N LEU A 84 8.69 2.79 7.59
CA LEU A 84 8.37 3.49 6.34
C LEU A 84 6.87 3.79 6.30
N LYS A 85 6.52 5.04 6.01
CA LYS A 85 5.17 5.44 5.61
C LYS A 85 5.20 6.05 4.22
N PHE A 86 4.36 5.53 3.34
CA PHE A 86 4.16 6.09 2.02
C PHE A 86 2.68 6.40 1.83
N VAL A 87 2.37 7.66 1.52
CA VAL A 87 1.03 8.14 1.28
C VAL A 87 0.99 8.78 -0.09
N ALA A 88 0.29 8.14 -1.02
CA ALA A 88 -0.01 8.79 -2.28
C ALA A 88 -1.10 9.85 -2.08
N HIS A 89 -1.07 10.89 -2.90
CA HIS A 89 -2.11 11.90 -2.90
C HIS A 89 -3.45 11.31 -3.40
N HIS A 90 -4.57 11.82 -2.89
CA HIS A 90 -5.90 11.34 -3.26
C HIS A 90 -6.21 11.63 -4.74
N ASP A 91 -5.82 12.80 -5.26
CA ASP A 91 -5.89 13.16 -6.69
C ASP A 91 -4.70 12.63 -7.51
N GLY A 92 -4.25 11.39 -7.26
CA GLY A 92 -3.05 10.87 -7.91
C GLY A 92 -2.59 9.51 -7.41
N LEU A 93 -3.44 8.49 -7.58
CA LEU A 93 -3.13 7.10 -7.28
C LEU A 93 -1.82 6.65 -7.97
N LEU A 94 -0.86 6.13 -7.20
CA LEU A 94 0.34 5.52 -7.79
C LEU A 94 0.01 4.11 -8.34
N GLU A 95 0.21 3.95 -9.65
CA GLU A 95 -0.06 2.72 -10.39
C GLU A 95 0.91 1.57 -10.06
N ILE A 96 0.63 0.38 -10.58
CA ILE A 96 1.35 -0.87 -10.30
C ILE A 96 2.86 -0.75 -10.48
N ALA A 97 3.30 -0.04 -11.51
CA ALA A 97 4.71 0.12 -11.84
C ALA A 97 5.36 1.31 -11.14
N ALA A 98 4.57 2.23 -10.58
CA ALA A 98 5.04 3.58 -10.29
C ALA A 98 6.04 3.67 -9.13
N LEU A 99 5.95 2.79 -8.13
CA LEU A 99 6.92 2.75 -7.03
C LEU A 99 7.66 1.43 -7.02
N GLN A 100 8.85 1.42 -7.62
CA GLN A 100 9.81 0.35 -7.40
C GLN A 100 10.30 0.40 -5.96
N LEU A 101 10.35 -0.76 -5.30
CA LEU A 101 10.96 -0.93 -3.99
C LEU A 101 11.98 -2.07 -4.08
N SER A 102 13.22 -1.80 -3.68
CA SER A 102 14.22 -2.86 -3.50
C SER A 102 14.39 -3.17 -2.03
N SER A 103 14.34 -4.46 -1.70
CA SER A 103 14.57 -4.95 -0.34
C SER A 103 15.99 -4.69 0.17
N GLU A 104 16.94 -4.43 -0.74
CA GLU A 104 18.33 -4.11 -0.38
C GLU A 104 18.46 -2.73 0.27
N ASN A 105 17.48 -1.84 0.04
CA ASN A 105 17.53 -0.47 0.52
C ASN A 105 17.09 -0.30 1.98
N MET A 106 16.42 -1.27 2.58
CA MET A 106 15.82 -1.11 3.92
C MET A 106 15.87 -2.42 4.71
N PRO A 107 17.06 -3.01 4.96
CA PRO A 107 17.18 -4.37 5.51
C PRO A 107 16.59 -4.54 6.92
N SER A 108 16.43 -3.44 7.67
CA SER A 108 15.92 -3.42 9.04
C SER A 108 14.44 -3.04 9.15
N LEU A 109 13.70 -3.03 8.04
CA LEU A 109 12.30 -2.62 8.03
C LEU A 109 11.45 -3.53 8.93
N ARG A 110 10.67 -2.90 9.82
CA ARG A 110 9.75 -3.55 10.76
C ARG A 110 8.31 -3.11 10.55
N VAL A 111 8.10 -1.84 10.20
CA VAL A 111 6.78 -1.23 10.08
C VAL A 111 6.61 -0.61 8.70
N LEU A 112 5.52 -0.95 8.01
CA LEU A 112 5.14 -0.33 6.75
C LEU A 112 3.71 0.23 6.84
N HIS A 113 3.57 1.50 6.52
CA HIS A 113 2.29 2.17 6.31
C HIS A 113 2.15 2.49 4.81
N TRP A 114 1.09 1.98 4.20
CA TRP A 114 0.85 2.08 2.77
C TRP A 114 -0.55 2.68 2.53
N GLU A 115 -0.61 3.90 1.99
CA GLU A 115 -1.86 4.65 1.93
C GLU A 115 -2.14 5.22 0.52
N ASN A 116 -3.39 5.11 0.04
CA ASN A 116 -3.88 5.61 -1.26
C ASN A 116 -3.14 5.03 -2.49
N MET A 117 -2.72 3.77 -2.44
CA MET A 117 -1.91 3.14 -3.48
C MET A 117 -2.52 1.82 -4.00
N THR A 118 -2.11 1.41 -5.20
CA THR A 118 -2.44 0.08 -5.71
C THR A 118 -1.73 -1.03 -4.92
N ILE A 119 -2.39 -2.17 -4.78
CA ILE A 119 -1.78 -3.43 -4.37
C ILE A 119 -1.04 -3.96 -5.60
N SER A 120 0.29 -3.84 -5.59
CA SER A 120 1.13 -4.21 -6.72
C SER A 120 1.94 -5.49 -6.48
N PRO A 121 2.39 -6.19 -7.53
CA PRO A 121 3.34 -7.29 -7.40
C PRO A 121 4.64 -6.85 -6.74
N VAL A 122 5.04 -5.59 -6.93
CA VAL A 122 6.24 -5.00 -6.33
C VAL A 122 6.10 -4.95 -4.81
N LEU A 123 4.94 -4.50 -4.30
CA LEU A 123 4.68 -4.46 -2.85
C LEU A 123 4.75 -5.87 -2.23
N ILE A 124 4.11 -6.85 -2.86
CA ILE A 124 4.11 -8.23 -2.36
C ILE A 124 5.54 -8.80 -2.37
N LYS A 125 6.26 -8.64 -3.48
CA LYS A 125 7.66 -9.10 -3.59
C LYS A 125 8.55 -8.42 -2.55
N PHE A 126 8.35 -7.13 -2.30
CA PHE A 126 9.08 -6.38 -1.29
C PHE A 126 8.82 -6.94 0.11
N LEU A 127 7.56 -7.13 0.50
CA LEU A 127 7.17 -7.64 1.81
C LEU A 127 7.67 -9.07 2.07
N ASN A 128 7.65 -9.93 1.04
CA ASN A 128 8.11 -11.32 1.13
C ASN A 128 9.60 -11.46 1.47
N ARG A 129 10.39 -10.39 1.30
CA ARG A 129 11.82 -10.39 1.66
C ARG A 129 12.05 -10.18 3.16
N TYR A 130 11.09 -9.58 3.87
CA TYR A 130 11.20 -9.25 5.28
C TYR A 130 10.61 -10.32 6.20
N THR A 131 10.99 -11.57 5.96
CA THR A 131 10.42 -12.74 6.66
C THR A 131 10.66 -12.71 8.17
N LYS A 132 11.81 -12.17 8.60
CA LYS A 132 12.30 -12.20 9.99
C LYS A 132 12.36 -10.85 10.70
N THR A 133 11.87 -9.77 10.08
CA THR A 133 11.93 -8.42 10.67
C THR A 133 10.60 -7.70 10.65
N PHE A 134 9.72 -8.02 9.69
CA PHE A 134 8.46 -7.31 9.51
C PHE A 134 7.45 -7.64 10.60
N GLU A 135 6.92 -6.62 11.25
CA GLU A 135 6.12 -6.73 12.48
C GLU A 135 4.76 -6.03 12.38
N ASP A 136 4.65 -4.91 11.67
CA ASP A 136 3.43 -4.11 11.58
C ASP A 136 3.17 -3.66 10.14
N PHE A 137 1.97 -3.96 9.65
CA PHE A 137 1.47 -3.50 8.38
C PHE A 137 0.17 -2.72 8.55
N TYR A 138 0.21 -1.45 8.14
CA TYR A 138 -0.97 -0.62 8.03
C TYR A 138 -1.22 -0.32 6.56
N ILE A 139 -2.43 -0.64 6.11
CA ILE A 139 -2.89 -0.35 4.76
C ILE A 139 -4.15 0.51 4.84
N ARG A 140 -4.19 1.59 4.06
CA ARG A 140 -5.31 2.53 4.06
C ARG A 140 -5.68 2.95 2.64
N HIS A 141 -6.96 2.93 2.28
CA HIS A 141 -7.42 3.38 0.95
C HIS A 141 -6.67 2.76 -0.23
N CYS A 142 -6.21 1.53 -0.07
CA CYS A 142 -5.54 0.82 -1.14
C CYS A 142 -6.54 0.02 -1.97
N ILE A 143 -6.22 -0.11 -3.25
CA ILE A 143 -7.08 -0.75 -4.24
C ILE A 143 -6.35 -1.90 -4.94
N SER A 144 -7.09 -2.87 -5.44
CA SER A 144 -6.59 -3.83 -6.42
C SER A 144 -7.04 -3.40 -7.82
N LEU A 145 -6.18 -3.56 -8.83
CA LEU A 145 -6.59 -3.30 -10.21
C LEU A 145 -7.39 -4.48 -10.75
N CYS A 146 -8.45 -4.20 -11.51
CA CYS A 146 -9.22 -5.25 -12.18
C CYS A 146 -8.47 -5.79 -13.41
N ALA A 147 -8.20 -7.09 -13.41
CA ALA A 147 -7.55 -7.83 -14.52
C ALA A 147 -8.36 -7.88 -15.84
N VAL A 148 -9.46 -7.14 -15.98
CA VAL A 148 -10.36 -7.22 -17.14
C VAL A 148 -9.82 -6.40 -18.32
N LEU A 149 -9.00 -5.38 -18.08
CA LEU A 149 -8.54 -4.44 -19.10
C LEU A 149 -7.05 -4.57 -19.46
N GLU A 150 -6.26 -5.19 -18.58
CA GLU A 150 -4.86 -5.46 -18.83
C GLU A 150 -4.63 -6.97 -18.70
N ASP A 151 -3.96 -7.57 -19.68
CA ASP A 151 -3.53 -8.98 -19.72
C ASP A 151 -2.42 -9.25 -18.69
N THR A 152 -2.59 -8.72 -17.48
CA THR A 152 -1.62 -8.66 -16.41
C THR A 152 -2.20 -9.40 -15.20
N ASP A 153 -1.39 -10.31 -14.65
CA ASP A 153 -1.67 -11.06 -13.42
C ASP A 153 -1.59 -10.09 -12.23
N THR A 154 -2.55 -9.15 -12.14
CA THR A 154 -2.60 -8.11 -11.12
C THR A 154 -3.04 -8.74 -9.80
N PRO A 155 -2.25 -8.60 -8.72
CA PRO A 155 -2.57 -9.24 -7.47
C PRO A 155 -3.78 -8.60 -6.80
N THR A 156 -4.59 -9.44 -6.22
CA THR A 156 -5.73 -9.08 -5.38
C THR A 156 -5.29 -8.83 -3.93
N GLY A 157 -6.21 -8.37 -3.09
CA GLY A 157 -6.02 -8.36 -1.64
C GLY A 157 -5.72 -9.77 -1.12
N ALA A 158 -6.38 -10.79 -1.65
CA ALA A 158 -6.22 -12.20 -1.28
C ALA A 158 -4.77 -12.66 -1.46
N ASP A 159 -4.12 -12.25 -2.55
CA ASP A 159 -2.72 -12.54 -2.83
C ASP A 159 -1.79 -11.88 -1.81
N LEU A 160 -2.04 -10.60 -1.50
CA LEU A 160 -1.30 -9.87 -0.47
C LEU A 160 -1.45 -10.51 0.91
N TRP A 161 -2.67 -10.83 1.34
CA TRP A 161 -2.94 -11.42 2.65
C TRP A 161 -2.35 -12.82 2.78
N LYS A 162 -2.47 -13.62 1.72
CA LYS A 162 -1.84 -14.94 1.66
C LYS A 162 -0.33 -14.83 1.80
N ALA A 163 0.30 -13.97 1.00
CA ALA A 163 1.74 -13.77 1.01
C ALA A 163 2.24 -13.37 2.41
N LEU A 164 1.63 -12.35 3.02
CA LEU A 164 1.97 -11.91 4.38
C LEU A 164 1.84 -13.03 5.42
N GLY A 165 0.81 -13.86 5.32
CA GLY A 165 0.59 -15.00 6.20
C GLY A 165 1.68 -16.06 6.07
N GLU A 166 2.09 -16.36 4.85
CA GLU A 166 3.06 -17.42 4.53
C GLU A 166 4.51 -17.01 4.79
N THR A 167 4.88 -15.74 4.59
CA THR A 167 6.29 -15.32 4.59
C THR A 167 6.73 -14.58 5.84
N ASN A 168 5.86 -13.79 6.48
CA ASN A 168 6.27 -12.84 7.52
C ASN A 168 5.99 -13.39 8.91
N SER A 169 6.86 -14.27 9.42
CA SER A 169 6.64 -14.98 10.69
C SER A 169 6.62 -14.08 11.94
N ARG A 170 7.19 -12.88 11.85
CA ARG A 170 7.16 -11.87 12.93
C ARG A 170 6.03 -10.86 12.83
N LEU A 171 5.18 -10.97 11.81
CA LEU A 171 4.06 -10.05 11.64
C LEU A 171 3.08 -10.24 12.80
N VAL A 172 3.00 -9.24 13.65
CA VAL A 172 2.15 -9.21 14.85
C VAL A 172 1.10 -8.13 14.76
N ARG A 173 1.09 -7.25 13.76
CA ARG A 173 0.00 -6.29 13.58
C ARG A 173 -0.31 -6.09 12.11
N VAL A 174 -1.59 -6.24 11.78
CA VAL A 174 -2.14 -5.91 10.48
C VAL A 174 -3.39 -5.08 10.72
N ARG A 175 -3.49 -3.95 10.02
CA ARG A 175 -4.64 -3.03 10.10
C ARG A 175 -5.00 -2.61 8.68
N TYR A 176 -6.26 -2.84 8.32
CA TYR A 176 -6.85 -2.33 7.09
C TYR A 176 -7.86 -1.24 7.44
N GLN A 177 -7.84 -0.15 6.68
CA GLN A 177 -8.83 0.90 6.80
C GLN A 177 -9.22 1.43 5.43
N TYR A 178 -10.53 1.49 5.19
CA TYR A 178 -11.13 2.25 4.11
C TYR A 178 -12.14 3.21 4.75
N GLU A 179 -12.31 4.42 4.21
CA GLU A 179 -13.28 5.35 4.80
C GLU A 179 -14.71 4.85 4.55
N ASP A 180 -15.56 5.13 5.54
CA ASP A 180 -17.00 4.93 5.46
C ASP A 180 -17.68 6.14 4.79
N PRO A 181 -18.70 5.91 3.94
CA PRO A 181 -19.17 4.60 3.51
C PRO A 181 -18.19 3.96 2.52
N PRO A 182 -18.13 2.62 2.45
CA PRO A 182 -17.37 1.95 1.42
C PRO A 182 -17.82 2.46 0.03
N PRO A 183 -16.94 2.39 -0.99
CA PRO A 183 -17.27 2.95 -2.28
C PRO A 183 -18.50 2.23 -2.83
N PRO A 184 -19.40 2.93 -3.55
CA PRO A 184 -20.52 2.29 -4.22
C PRO A 184 -20.04 1.06 -4.98
N ILE A 185 -20.80 -0.03 -4.92
CA ILE A 185 -20.55 -1.20 -5.75
C ILE A 185 -21.07 -0.85 -7.13
N ASP A 186 -20.19 -0.72 -8.12
CA ASP A 186 -20.60 -0.36 -9.46
C ASP A 186 -20.87 -1.61 -10.33
N LEU A 187 -21.82 -1.45 -11.24
CA LEU A 187 -22.04 -2.35 -12.36
C LEU A 187 -21.03 -1.96 -13.42
N PHE A 188 -20.20 -2.91 -13.82
CA PHE A 188 -19.35 -2.74 -15.00
C PHE A 188 -20.27 -2.48 -16.21
N ASP A 189 -20.40 -1.22 -16.64
CA ASP A 189 -21.29 -0.81 -17.72
C ASP A 189 -20.50 0.01 -18.76
N TRP A 190 -19.43 -0.61 -19.29
CA TRP A 190 -18.67 -0.05 -20.40
C TRP A 190 -18.92 -0.83 -21.69
N PRO A 191 -19.64 -0.27 -22.68
CA PRO A 191 -19.87 -0.92 -23.97
C PRO A 191 -18.66 -0.90 -24.92
N ALA A 192 -17.58 -0.19 -24.62
CA ALA A 192 -16.65 0.26 -25.67
C ALA A 192 -15.53 -0.73 -26.09
N TYR A 193 -15.50 -1.97 -25.60
CA TYR A 193 -14.49 -2.95 -26.03
C TYR A 193 -15.03 -4.31 -26.50
N GLY A 194 -16.32 -4.40 -26.87
CA GLY A 194 -16.86 -5.61 -27.52
C GLY A 194 -16.87 -6.88 -26.66
N VAL A 195 -16.55 -6.75 -25.37
CA VAL A 195 -16.84 -7.75 -24.35
C VAL A 195 -18.29 -7.50 -23.96
N GLU A 196 -19.17 -8.50 -24.08
CA GLU A 196 -20.48 -8.43 -23.45
C GLU A 196 -20.26 -8.13 -21.97
N ALA A 197 -20.53 -6.88 -21.57
CA ALA A 197 -20.65 -6.52 -20.18
C ALA A 197 -21.71 -7.45 -19.63
N SER A 198 -21.32 -8.37 -18.74
CA SER A 198 -22.31 -9.10 -17.96
C SER A 198 -22.89 -8.09 -16.97
N ALA A 199 -23.80 -7.24 -17.45
CA ALA A 199 -24.57 -6.35 -16.62
C ALA A 199 -25.14 -7.22 -15.50
N MET A 200 -24.70 -6.99 -14.27
CA MET A 200 -25.29 -7.74 -13.17
C MET A 200 -26.74 -7.29 -13.04
N SER A 201 -27.67 -8.24 -12.88
CA SER A 201 -29.07 -7.88 -12.66
C SER A 201 -29.20 -7.07 -11.36
N GLU A 202 -30.15 -6.13 -11.31
CA GLU A 202 -30.52 -5.39 -10.09
C GLU A 202 -30.74 -6.33 -8.89
N GLU A 203 -31.29 -7.54 -9.15
CA GLU A 203 -31.44 -8.59 -8.15
C GLU A 203 -30.12 -9.05 -7.52
N ARG A 204 -29.02 -9.11 -8.30
CA ARG A 204 -27.70 -9.53 -7.80
C ARG A 204 -27.08 -8.45 -6.91
N LEU A 205 -27.23 -7.17 -7.27
CA LEU A 205 -26.83 -6.06 -6.41
C LEU A 205 -27.63 -6.05 -5.11
N ALA A 206 -28.95 -6.20 -5.17
CA ALA A 206 -29.78 -6.25 -3.98
C ALA A 206 -29.40 -7.39 -3.02
N ARG A 207 -28.93 -8.52 -3.55
CA ARG A 207 -28.37 -9.61 -2.73
C ARG A 207 -27.05 -9.24 -2.07
N LEU A 208 -26.17 -8.52 -2.77
CA LEU A 208 -24.89 -8.05 -2.22
C LEU A 208 -25.10 -7.01 -1.14
N ASP A 209 -25.96 -6.03 -1.38
CA ASP A 209 -26.34 -5.01 -0.40
C ASP A 209 -26.90 -5.67 0.86
N LYS A 210 -27.83 -6.62 0.70
CA LYS A 210 -28.35 -7.41 1.82
C LYS A 210 -27.24 -8.19 2.54
N THR A 211 -26.28 -8.75 1.81
CA THR A 211 -25.16 -9.49 2.41
C THR A 211 -24.28 -8.59 3.28
N ILE A 212 -24.02 -7.35 2.83
CA ILE A 212 -23.27 -6.34 3.58
C ILE A 212 -24.09 -5.82 4.77
N GLU A 213 -25.40 -5.70 4.62
CA GLU A 213 -26.31 -5.36 5.70
C GLU A 213 -26.30 -6.43 6.81
N ASP A 214 -26.39 -7.70 6.40
CA ASP A 214 -26.47 -8.86 7.29
C ASP A 214 -25.13 -9.20 7.97
N ASP A 215 -23.99 -8.98 7.31
CA ASP A 215 -22.66 -9.26 7.84
C ASP A 215 -21.77 -8.00 7.93
N LYS A 216 -21.80 -7.37 9.10
CA LYS A 216 -20.96 -6.19 9.43
C LYS A 216 -19.47 -6.49 9.53
N SER A 217 -19.05 -7.75 9.47
CA SER A 217 -17.64 -8.12 9.45
C SER A 217 -17.04 -8.16 8.03
N LEU A 218 -17.89 -8.08 6.99
CA LEU A 218 -17.44 -8.02 5.62
C LEU A 218 -16.73 -6.69 5.33
N ILE A 219 -15.53 -6.81 4.78
CA ILE A 219 -14.78 -5.67 4.26
C ILE A 219 -15.00 -5.60 2.75
N ILE A 220 -15.35 -4.41 2.27
CA ILE A 220 -15.40 -4.13 0.83
C ILE A 220 -13.98 -3.81 0.37
N TRP A 221 -13.45 -4.69 -0.49
CA TRP A 221 -12.15 -4.52 -1.11
C TRP A 221 -12.36 -3.80 -2.44
N PRO A 222 -11.86 -2.57 -2.61
CA PRO A 222 -12.01 -1.84 -3.86
C PRO A 222 -11.14 -2.50 -4.95
N HIS A 223 -11.82 -3.01 -5.96
CA HIS A 223 -11.25 -3.48 -7.21
C HIS A 223 -11.71 -2.54 -8.32
N THR A 224 -10.80 -1.80 -8.95
CA THR A 224 -11.15 -0.74 -9.93
C THR A 224 -10.19 -0.70 -11.11
N ASP A 225 -10.62 -0.13 -12.23
CA ASP A 225 -9.73 0.40 -13.27
C ASP A 225 -9.15 1.77 -12.83
N LEU A 226 -8.03 2.19 -13.43
CA LEU A 226 -7.40 3.50 -13.23
C LEU A 226 -8.31 4.67 -13.58
N ASN A 227 -9.30 4.44 -14.45
CA ASN A 227 -10.31 5.43 -14.85
C ASN A 227 -11.58 5.38 -13.99
N GLU A 228 -11.68 4.40 -13.07
CA GLU A 228 -12.86 4.14 -12.28
C GLU A 228 -12.63 4.44 -10.79
N LYS A 229 -13.72 4.69 -10.07
CA LYS A 229 -13.71 5.19 -8.69
C LYS A 229 -14.17 4.15 -7.66
N TYR A 230 -14.61 2.97 -8.10
CA TYR A 230 -15.57 2.13 -7.35
C TYR A 230 -15.14 0.67 -7.22
N GLY A 231 -15.72 -0.04 -6.25
CA GLY A 231 -15.40 -1.45 -6.00
C GLY A 231 -16.22 -2.40 -6.89
N ASN A 232 -15.55 -3.39 -7.49
CA ASN A 232 -16.21 -4.35 -8.39
C ASN A 232 -16.92 -5.51 -7.64
N ALA A 233 -18.22 -5.67 -7.91
CA ALA A 233 -19.10 -6.66 -7.30
C ALA A 233 -18.64 -8.13 -7.44
N LEU A 234 -18.01 -8.48 -8.57
CA LEU A 234 -17.57 -9.84 -8.87
C LEU A 234 -16.56 -10.35 -7.83
N PHE A 235 -15.67 -9.47 -7.36
CA PHE A 235 -14.63 -9.83 -6.41
C PHE A 235 -15.18 -9.97 -4.98
N LEU A 236 -16.18 -9.16 -4.62
CA LEU A 236 -16.86 -9.29 -3.35
C LEU A 236 -17.57 -10.64 -3.22
N GLU A 237 -18.26 -11.10 -4.26
CA GLU A 237 -18.93 -12.42 -4.26
C GLU A 237 -17.96 -13.60 -4.15
N LYS A 238 -16.77 -13.50 -4.78
CA LYS A 238 -15.73 -14.53 -4.61
C LYS A 238 -15.32 -14.64 -3.14
N GLY A 239 -15.30 -13.53 -2.41
CA GLY A 239 -15.03 -13.49 -0.97
C GLY A 239 -13.60 -13.90 -0.58
N ASP A 240 -12.70 -14.12 -1.55
CA ASP A 240 -11.35 -14.61 -1.32
C ASP A 240 -10.52 -13.61 -0.51
N ASP A 241 -10.66 -12.30 -0.77
CA ASP A 241 -9.98 -11.24 -0.03
C ASP A 241 -10.34 -11.30 1.47
N ASN A 242 -11.64 -11.33 1.78
CA ASN A 242 -12.15 -11.46 3.14
C ASN A 242 -11.66 -12.75 3.79
N ARG A 243 -11.78 -13.88 3.10
CA ARG A 243 -11.32 -15.18 3.62
C ARG A 243 -9.84 -15.16 3.97
N LYS A 244 -8.98 -14.67 3.07
CA LYS A 244 -7.52 -14.62 3.28
C LYS A 244 -7.15 -13.61 4.37
N TYR A 245 -7.82 -12.47 4.42
CA TYR A 245 -7.62 -11.48 5.47
C TYR A 245 -7.96 -12.06 6.86
N GLN A 246 -9.11 -12.73 7.00
CA GLN A 246 -9.51 -13.37 8.25
C GLN A 246 -8.56 -14.49 8.68
N LEU A 247 -8.03 -15.27 7.73
CA LEU A 247 -6.99 -16.26 8.02
C LEU A 247 -5.71 -15.60 8.54
N LEU A 248 -5.28 -14.50 7.90
CA LEU A 248 -4.13 -13.72 8.34
C LEU A 248 -4.34 -13.16 9.75
N LEU A 249 -5.50 -12.59 10.05
CA LEU A 249 -5.80 -12.05 11.38
C LEU A 249 -5.73 -13.11 12.48
N LYS A 250 -6.26 -14.31 12.22
CA LYS A 250 -6.16 -15.45 13.16
C LYS A 250 -4.72 -15.85 13.42
N GLU A 251 -3.92 -15.92 12.37
CA GLU A 251 -2.51 -16.29 12.45
C GLU A 251 -1.69 -15.20 13.18
N VAL A 252 -1.94 -13.92 12.88
CA VAL A 252 -1.34 -12.78 13.60
C VAL A 252 -1.72 -12.80 15.09
N GLN A 253 -2.97 -13.11 15.41
CA GLN A 253 -3.43 -13.22 16.80
C GLN A 253 -2.72 -14.35 17.54
N LYS A 254 -2.62 -15.54 16.92
CA LYS A 254 -1.86 -16.66 17.46
C LYS A 254 -0.41 -16.29 17.75
N ARG A 255 0.27 -15.61 16.81
CA ARG A 255 1.66 -15.15 16.99
C ARG A 255 1.82 -14.18 18.16
N ARG A 256 0.84 -13.30 18.39
CA ARG A 256 0.84 -12.40 19.55
C ARG A 256 0.76 -13.17 20.86
N GLU A 257 -0.12 -14.16 20.94
CA GLU A 257 -0.31 -14.98 22.12
C GLU A 257 0.95 -15.81 22.42
N GLU A 258 1.56 -16.41 21.39
CA GLU A 258 2.83 -17.15 21.51
C GLU A 258 3.98 -16.23 21.92
N GLY A 259 4.05 -15.01 21.39
CA GLY A 259 5.04 -14.00 21.76
C GLY A 259 4.93 -13.51 23.21
N LYS A 260 3.70 -13.38 23.73
CA LYS A 260 3.44 -13.07 25.14
C LYS A 260 3.82 -14.21 26.08
N GLY A 261 3.80 -15.46 25.61
CA GLY A 261 4.25 -16.63 26.37
C GLY A 261 5.78 -16.72 26.54
N VAL A 262 6.56 -16.02 25.71
CA VAL A 262 8.05 -16.03 25.75
C VAL A 262 8.60 -14.85 26.56
N TYR A 263 7.88 -13.73 26.61
CA TYR A 263 8.18 -12.59 27.47
C TYR A 263 6.96 -12.34 28.35
N GLY A 264 6.93 -12.99 29.51
CA GLY A 264 5.86 -12.83 30.49
C GLY A 264 5.58 -11.37 30.79
N ASP A 265 4.29 -11.09 30.96
CA ASP A 265 3.66 -9.89 31.47
C ASP A 265 4.64 -8.86 32.04
N THR A 266 4.98 -7.87 31.22
CA THR A 266 5.25 -6.54 31.73
C THR A 266 4.08 -5.68 31.29
N GLU A 267 3.07 -5.65 32.16
CA GLU A 267 2.16 -4.51 32.24
C GLU A 267 3.03 -3.24 32.28
N MET A 268 2.87 -2.38 31.29
CA MET A 268 3.10 -0.95 31.48
C MET A 268 1.77 -0.28 31.20
N ASP A 269 1.09 0.02 32.31
CA ASP A 269 0.14 1.12 32.38
C ASP A 269 0.86 2.42 31.98
N ASP A 270 0.14 3.22 31.18
CA ASP A 270 0.38 4.60 30.72
C ASP A 270 1.58 4.91 29.78
#